data_AF-A0A2D6JUI8-F1
#
_entry.id   AF-A0A2D6JUI8-F1
#
_cell.length_a   1.000
_cell.length_b   1.000
_cell.length_c   1.000
_cell.angle_alpha   90.00
_cell.angle_beta   90.00
_cell.angle_gamma   90.00
#
_symmetry.space_group_name_H-M   'P 1'
#
loop_
_entity.id
_entity.type
_entity.pdbx_description
1 polymer ?
#
loop_
_entity_poly.entity_id
_entity_poly.type
_entity_poly.pdbx_seq_one_letter_code
_entity_poly.pdbx_strand_id
1 'polypeptide(L)'
;MTTWNTYSMNKLIAILLLGTFAAWVLSSGIAQADEAAEGKIRTITPTEATSDCIGDLSTPLCAVETLIGCNSYVRIKGCKKINFGNSEKRQIRIEYIIVKTGFVDPELVAEAKYEKFPSEFGSFPWLNPGQFQARIKERNCSVEKKSCKDAPWLDVEYTVSNHGAYWDWAADGIFDPRNWFVKE
;
A
#
# COMPACT_ATOMS: atom_id res chain seq x y z
N MET A 1 -14.42 -59.54 46.97
CA MET A 1 -15.37 -58.49 46.54
C MET A 1 -14.60 -57.18 46.50
N THR A 2 -14.22 -56.72 45.32
CA THR A 2 -13.42 -55.51 45.10
C THR A 2 -14.16 -54.66 44.08
N THR A 3 -14.84 -53.62 44.56
CA THR A 3 -15.57 -52.64 43.75
C THR A 3 -14.58 -51.65 43.16
N TRP A 4 -14.42 -51.64 41.84
CA TRP A 4 -13.63 -50.65 41.12
C TRP A 4 -14.45 -49.37 40.92
N ASN A 5 -13.80 -48.25 41.19
CA ASN A 5 -14.37 -46.91 41.30
C ASN A 5 -14.39 -46.25 39.91
N THR A 6 -15.58 -46.02 39.34
CA THR A 6 -15.82 -45.59 37.94
C THR A 6 -15.68 -44.08 37.70
N TYR A 7 -15.02 -43.33 38.59
CA TYR A 7 -15.05 -41.86 38.59
C TYR A 7 -13.86 -41.16 37.89
N SER A 8 -13.02 -41.89 37.16
CA SER A 8 -11.75 -41.34 36.62
C SER A 8 -11.55 -41.54 35.11
N MET A 9 -12.60 -41.43 34.28
CA MET A 9 -12.42 -41.45 32.82
C MET A 9 -13.07 -40.27 32.06
N ASN A 10 -13.92 -39.46 32.70
CA ASN A 10 -14.58 -38.34 32.00
C ASN A 10 -13.82 -37.01 32.05
N LYS A 11 -12.75 -36.88 32.85
CA LYS A 11 -11.95 -35.63 32.94
C LYS A 11 -10.77 -35.57 31.98
N LEU A 12 -10.32 -36.69 31.42
CA LEU A 12 -9.17 -36.73 30.50
C LEU A 12 -9.52 -36.45 29.04
N ILE A 13 -10.79 -36.63 28.64
CA ILE A 13 -11.25 -36.37 27.26
C ILE A 13 -11.51 -34.87 27.03
N ALA A 14 -11.88 -34.11 28.06
CA ALA A 14 -12.17 -32.68 27.94
C ALA A 14 -10.91 -31.80 27.75
N ILE A 15 -9.73 -32.27 28.15
CA ILE A 15 -8.49 -31.48 28.07
C ILE A 15 -7.81 -31.64 26.70
N LEU A 16 -8.05 -32.75 25.99
CA LEU A 16 -7.47 -33.00 24.66
C LEU A 16 -8.19 -32.29 23.51
N LEU A 17 -9.41 -31.78 23.71
CA LEU A 17 -10.16 -31.04 22.67
C LEU A 17 -9.99 -29.51 22.73
N LEU A 18 -9.37 -28.97 23.79
CA LEU A 18 -9.05 -27.54 23.89
C LEU A 18 -7.62 -27.20 23.43
N GLY A 19 -6.75 -28.20 23.26
CA GLY A 19 -5.34 -27.98 22.90
C GLY A 19 -5.04 -27.84 21.40
N THR A 20 -5.95 -28.23 20.51
CA THR A 20 -5.70 -28.26 19.05
C THR A 20 -6.32 -27.10 18.27
N PHE A 21 -7.17 -26.27 18.89
CA PHE A 21 -7.75 -25.09 18.22
C PHE A 21 -6.89 -23.82 18.29
N ALA A 22 -5.93 -23.75 19.21
CA ALA A 22 -5.10 -22.55 19.39
C ALA A 22 -3.91 -22.44 18.41
N ALA A 23 -3.59 -23.50 17.66
CA ALA A 23 -2.43 -23.52 16.77
C ALA A 23 -2.72 -23.14 15.31
N TRP A 24 -3.99 -23.01 14.90
CA TRP A 24 -4.37 -22.72 13.51
C TRP A 24 -4.69 -21.25 13.20
N VAL A 25 -4.69 -20.37 14.20
CA VAL A 25 -5.09 -18.95 14.02
C VAL A 25 -3.90 -18.03 13.67
N LEU A 26 -2.66 -18.54 13.62
CA LEU A 26 -1.46 -17.70 13.46
C LEU A 26 -0.73 -17.81 12.11
N SER A 27 -1.28 -18.49 11.09
CA SER A 27 -0.56 -18.74 9.82
C SER A 27 -1.21 -18.23 8.54
N SER A 28 -2.26 -17.40 8.61
CA SER A 28 -2.88 -16.83 7.41
C SER A 28 -2.92 -15.32 7.48
N GLY A 29 -1.91 -14.65 6.88
CA GLY A 29 -2.12 -13.25 6.48
C GLY A 29 -0.92 -12.31 6.42
N ILE A 30 0.33 -12.78 6.45
CA ILE A 30 1.47 -11.86 6.25
C ILE A 30 2.09 -12.12 4.88
N ALA A 31 1.82 -11.17 3.97
CA ALA A 31 2.63 -10.76 2.83
C ALA A 31 3.00 -11.81 1.76
N GLN A 32 2.11 -12.02 0.79
CA GLN A 32 2.46 -12.67 -0.49
C GLN A 32 1.88 -11.94 -1.72
N ALA A 33 1.68 -10.61 -1.65
CA ALA A 33 1.00 -9.86 -2.71
C ALA A 33 1.83 -8.85 -3.50
N ASP A 34 3.03 -8.45 -3.06
CA ASP A 34 3.63 -7.22 -3.62
C ASP A 34 4.71 -7.39 -4.72
N GLU A 35 5.40 -8.55 -4.83
CA GLU A 35 6.42 -8.71 -5.89
C GLU A 35 5.84 -8.87 -7.30
N ALA A 36 4.61 -9.38 -7.45
CA ALA A 36 3.99 -9.59 -8.77
C ALA A 36 3.54 -8.30 -9.47
N ALA A 37 3.67 -7.15 -8.80
CA ALA A 37 3.18 -5.86 -9.29
C ALA A 37 4.20 -5.07 -10.11
N GLU A 38 5.49 -5.32 -9.93
CA GLU A 38 6.56 -4.49 -10.47
C GLU A 38 6.75 -4.69 -11.99
N GLY A 39 7.08 -3.61 -12.69
CA GLY A 39 7.45 -3.66 -14.11
C GLY A 39 6.30 -3.86 -15.11
N LYS A 40 5.08 -4.19 -14.66
CA LYS A 40 3.89 -4.32 -15.53
C LYS A 40 3.27 -2.94 -15.79
N ILE A 41 3.02 -2.63 -17.07
CA ILE A 41 2.23 -1.45 -17.45
C ILE A 41 0.78 -1.68 -17.05
N ARG A 42 0.27 -0.79 -16.20
CA ARG A 42 -1.13 -0.70 -15.81
C ARG A 42 -1.76 0.52 -16.47
N THR A 43 -3.07 0.49 -16.66
CA THR A 43 -3.81 1.54 -17.35
C THR A 43 -5.04 1.92 -16.57
N ILE A 44 -5.30 3.22 -16.50
CA ILE A 44 -6.49 3.81 -15.90
C ILE A 44 -7.14 4.73 -16.94
N THR A 45 -8.45 4.61 -17.05
CA THR A 45 -9.34 5.45 -17.85
C THR A 45 -10.52 5.87 -16.97
N PRO A 46 -11.34 6.85 -17.39
CA PRO A 46 -12.51 7.27 -16.62
C PRO A 46 -13.51 6.15 -16.28
N THR A 47 -13.53 5.06 -17.06
CA THR A 47 -14.51 3.98 -16.93
C THR A 47 -13.90 2.66 -16.48
N GLU A 48 -12.61 2.46 -16.71
CA GLU A 48 -11.94 1.16 -16.54
C GLU A 48 -10.52 1.34 -16.00
N ALA A 49 -10.07 0.36 -15.21
CA ALA A 49 -8.71 0.24 -14.76
C ALA A 49 -8.25 -1.22 -14.88
N THR A 50 -6.96 -1.43 -15.18
CA THR A 50 -6.37 -2.78 -15.25
C THR A 50 -5.97 -3.34 -13.89
N SER A 51 -5.99 -2.51 -12.84
CA SER A 51 -5.72 -2.96 -11.47
C SER A 51 -7.03 -3.20 -10.72
N ASP A 52 -7.09 -4.32 -10.01
CA ASP A 52 -8.20 -4.68 -9.13
C ASP A 52 -8.18 -3.90 -7.81
N CYS A 53 -7.05 -3.24 -7.48
CA CYS A 53 -6.91 -2.43 -6.28
C CYS A 53 -7.73 -1.13 -6.29
N ILE A 54 -8.19 -0.67 -7.46
CA ILE A 54 -8.79 0.67 -7.56
C ILE A 54 -10.12 0.74 -6.78
N GLY A 55 -10.10 1.51 -5.70
CA GLY A 55 -11.22 1.67 -4.77
C GLY A 55 -11.16 0.73 -3.56
N ASP A 56 -10.17 -0.15 -3.49
CA ASP A 56 -9.82 -0.91 -2.30
C ASP A 56 -8.68 -0.22 -1.55
N LEU A 57 -8.81 -0.11 -0.23
CA LEU A 57 -7.84 0.52 0.66
C LEU A 57 -7.35 -0.47 1.73
N SER A 58 -7.57 -1.76 1.52
CA SER A 58 -7.19 -2.85 2.42
C SER A 58 -5.67 -3.02 2.55
N THR A 59 -4.91 -2.62 1.52
CA THR A 59 -3.45 -2.66 1.49
C THR A 59 -2.84 -1.29 1.14
N PRO A 60 -1.60 -1.01 1.57
CA PRO A 60 -0.91 0.22 1.18
C PRO A 60 -0.75 0.37 -0.33
N LEU A 61 -0.43 -0.72 -1.04
CA LEU A 61 -0.33 -0.70 -2.50
C LEU A 61 -1.66 -0.32 -3.14
N CYS A 62 -2.77 -0.92 -2.69
CA CYS A 62 -4.08 -0.57 -3.24
C CYS A 62 -4.49 0.87 -2.91
N ALA A 63 -4.05 1.42 -1.77
CA ALA A 63 -4.23 2.83 -1.45
C ALA A 63 -3.47 3.75 -2.44
N VAL A 64 -2.22 3.42 -2.78
CA VAL A 64 -1.45 4.14 -3.81
C VAL A 64 -2.16 4.08 -5.17
N GLU A 65 -2.55 2.90 -5.62
CA GLU A 65 -3.19 2.77 -6.94
C GLU A 65 -4.55 3.48 -6.98
N THR A 66 -5.32 3.41 -5.89
CA THR A 66 -6.56 4.17 -5.74
C THR A 66 -6.30 5.68 -5.83
N LEU A 67 -5.20 6.18 -5.24
CA LEU A 67 -4.80 7.58 -5.33
C LEU A 67 -4.51 8.00 -6.79
N ILE A 68 -3.76 7.19 -7.55
CA ILE A 68 -3.52 7.42 -8.98
C ILE A 68 -4.85 7.44 -9.74
N GLY A 69 -5.74 6.49 -9.45
CA GLY A 69 -7.08 6.40 -10.03
C GLY A 69 -7.96 7.61 -9.74
N CYS A 70 -7.82 8.19 -8.55
CA CYS A 70 -8.56 9.37 -8.15
C CYS A 70 -8.09 10.63 -8.87
N ASN A 71 -6.80 10.75 -9.16
CA ASN A 71 -6.26 11.83 -9.99
C ASN A 71 -6.77 11.77 -11.44
N SER A 72 -7.16 10.57 -11.91
CA SER A 72 -7.57 10.28 -13.29
C SER A 72 -9.05 10.00 -13.49
N TYR A 73 -9.88 10.15 -12.46
CA TYR A 73 -11.33 10.02 -12.54
C TYR A 73 -11.86 8.58 -12.48
N VAL A 74 -11.48 7.81 -11.45
CA VAL A 74 -12.11 6.51 -11.17
C VAL A 74 -12.80 6.50 -9.81
N ARG A 75 -14.14 6.52 -9.84
CA ARG A 75 -15.06 6.21 -8.72
C ARG A 75 -14.92 7.08 -7.46
N ILE A 76 -15.76 8.12 -7.40
CA ILE A 76 -15.92 9.09 -6.30
C ILE A 76 -15.91 8.48 -4.88
N LYS A 77 -16.48 7.29 -4.69
CA LYS A 77 -16.56 6.65 -3.36
C LYS A 77 -15.19 6.27 -2.79
N GLY A 78 -14.23 5.87 -3.63
CA GLY A 78 -12.86 5.56 -3.21
C GLY A 78 -12.08 6.82 -2.88
N CYS A 79 -12.22 7.85 -3.71
CA CYS A 79 -11.47 9.11 -3.59
C CYS A 79 -11.76 9.89 -2.31
N LYS A 80 -13.00 9.82 -1.81
CA LYS A 80 -13.35 10.44 -0.53
C LYS A 80 -12.60 9.83 0.65
N LYS A 81 -12.27 8.54 0.60
CA LYS A 81 -11.62 7.82 1.71
C LYS A 81 -10.11 8.09 1.80
N ILE A 82 -9.49 8.50 0.70
CA ILE A 82 -8.09 8.93 0.65
C ILE A 82 -7.94 10.47 0.78
N ASN A 83 -8.98 11.16 1.27
CA ASN A 83 -9.02 12.61 1.41
C ASN A 83 -8.66 13.39 0.12
N PHE A 84 -8.85 12.77 -1.05
CA PHE A 84 -8.67 13.45 -2.32
C PHE A 84 -9.86 14.37 -2.50
N GLY A 85 -9.62 15.68 -2.61
CA GLY A 85 -10.67 16.69 -2.73
C GLY A 85 -11.59 16.45 -3.93
N ASN A 86 -12.61 17.30 -4.11
CA ASN A 86 -13.48 17.24 -5.28
C ASN A 86 -12.66 17.55 -6.54
N SER A 87 -12.04 16.55 -7.15
CA SER A 87 -11.35 16.71 -8.42
C SER A 87 -12.40 16.87 -9.51
N GLU A 88 -12.29 17.94 -10.29
CA GLU A 88 -13.05 18.09 -11.53
C GLU A 88 -12.88 16.86 -12.42
N LYS A 89 -13.88 16.58 -13.25
CA LYS A 89 -13.90 15.37 -14.08
C LYS A 89 -12.81 15.40 -15.14
N ARG A 90 -11.61 14.92 -14.82
CA ARG A 90 -10.51 14.82 -15.79
C ARG A 90 -10.75 13.62 -16.70
N GLN A 91 -10.95 13.87 -17.99
CA GLN A 91 -11.07 12.84 -19.03
C GLN A 91 -9.67 12.49 -19.56
N ILE A 92 -8.83 11.89 -18.72
CA ILE A 92 -7.45 11.51 -19.08
C ILE A 92 -7.25 10.00 -18.96
N ARG A 93 -6.43 9.44 -19.85
CA ARG A 93 -5.87 8.09 -19.70
C ARG A 93 -4.53 8.23 -18.99
N ILE A 94 -4.31 7.40 -17.96
CA ILE A 94 -3.01 7.24 -17.31
C ILE A 94 -2.49 5.84 -17.61
N GLU A 95 -1.23 5.75 -18.00
CA GLU A 95 -0.47 4.51 -17.96
C GLU A 95 0.61 4.64 -16.90
N TYR A 96 0.77 3.62 -16.06
CA TYR A 96 1.75 3.64 -14.98
C TYR A 96 2.44 2.29 -14.80
N ILE A 97 3.63 2.33 -14.22
CA ILE A 97 4.44 1.16 -13.86
C ILE A 97 4.89 1.36 -12.42
N ILE A 98 4.58 0.41 -11.55
CA ILE A 98 5.19 0.36 -10.21
C ILE A 98 6.64 -0.10 -10.40
N VAL A 99 7.57 0.75 -10.00
CA VAL A 99 9.01 0.50 -10.14
C VAL A 99 9.56 -0.12 -8.88
N LYS A 100 9.13 0.38 -7.72
CA LYS A 100 9.52 -0.14 -6.41
C LYS A 100 8.48 0.21 -5.38
N THR A 101 8.28 -0.66 -4.40
CA THR A 101 7.51 -0.39 -3.20
C THR A 101 8.32 -0.72 -1.95
N GLY A 102 7.90 -0.16 -0.81
CA GLY A 102 8.49 -0.51 0.48
C GLY A 102 7.94 0.32 1.61
N PHE A 103 8.17 -0.15 2.84
CA PHE A 103 7.93 0.67 4.02
C PHE A 103 9.18 1.48 4.35
N VAL A 104 8.97 2.69 4.83
CA VAL A 104 10.05 3.54 5.34
C VAL A 104 10.64 2.90 6.59
N ASP A 105 11.91 2.50 6.51
CA ASP A 105 12.62 1.85 7.61
C ASP A 105 12.89 2.88 8.73
N PRO A 106 12.41 2.64 9.97
CA PRO A 106 12.64 3.53 11.09
C PRO A 106 14.11 3.82 11.38
N GLU A 107 15.01 2.84 11.19
CA GLU A 107 16.44 2.99 11.44
C GLU A 107 17.06 3.99 10.47
N LEU A 108 16.66 3.87 9.21
CA LEU A 108 17.10 4.73 8.13
C LEU A 108 16.62 6.19 8.31
N VAL A 109 15.39 6.38 8.82
CA VAL A 109 14.92 7.73 9.24
C VAL A 109 15.76 8.30 10.38
N ALA A 110 16.13 7.47 11.36
CA ALA A 110 16.95 7.89 12.48
C ALA A 110 18.35 8.31 11.99
N GLU A 111 19.01 7.50 11.16
CA GLU A 111 20.30 7.84 10.55
C GLU A 111 20.24 9.16 9.76
N ALA A 112 19.21 9.34 8.93
CA ALA A 112 18.99 10.57 8.17
C ALA A 112 18.97 11.82 9.07
N LYS A 113 18.22 11.72 10.16
CA LYS A 113 17.95 12.79 11.10
C LYS A 113 19.19 13.17 11.90
N TYR A 114 20.03 12.19 12.26
CA TYR A 114 21.17 12.40 13.15
C TYR A 114 22.48 12.68 12.41
N GLU A 115 22.73 12.07 11.26
CA GLU A 115 24.04 12.18 10.61
C GLU A 115 24.11 13.28 9.54
N LYS A 116 23.04 13.50 8.78
CA LYS A 116 23.16 14.23 7.51
C LYS A 116 22.59 15.65 7.54
N PHE A 117 21.57 15.92 8.36
CA PHE A 117 20.83 17.21 8.33
C PHE A 117 20.18 17.61 9.68
N PRO A 118 20.95 17.88 10.76
CA PRO A 118 20.42 18.05 12.12
C PRO A 118 19.55 19.29 12.35
N SER A 119 19.61 20.33 11.51
CA SER A 119 18.87 21.60 11.69
C SER A 119 17.74 21.84 10.68
N GLU A 120 17.68 21.09 9.57
CA GLU A 120 16.68 21.27 8.50
C GLU A 120 15.55 20.23 8.54
N PHE A 121 15.70 19.15 9.33
CA PHE A 121 14.73 18.06 9.45
C PHE A 121 13.55 18.32 10.42
N GLY A 122 13.26 19.59 10.70
CA GLY A 122 11.95 19.97 11.21
C GLY A 122 10.89 19.68 10.15
N SER A 123 10.36 18.45 10.18
CA SER A 123 9.22 17.93 9.42
C SER A 123 9.44 17.77 7.91
N PHE A 124 10.05 16.66 7.50
CA PHE A 124 9.76 16.07 6.18
C PHE A 124 8.53 15.17 6.35
N PRO A 125 7.30 15.61 5.98
CA PRO A 125 6.08 14.88 6.29
C PRO A 125 6.00 13.49 5.62
N TRP A 126 6.82 13.27 4.60
CA TRP A 126 6.89 12.04 3.81
C TRP A 126 7.94 11.01 4.29
N LEU A 127 8.73 11.35 5.31
CA LEU A 127 9.74 10.46 5.89
C LEU A 127 9.40 10.08 7.33
N ASN A 128 8.18 9.59 7.55
CA ASN A 128 7.79 9.04 8.86
C ASN A 128 7.93 7.51 8.85
N PRO A 129 8.48 6.92 9.92
CA PRO A 129 8.56 5.48 10.08
C PRO A 129 7.19 4.80 9.90
N GLY A 130 7.15 3.69 9.17
CA GLY A 130 5.92 2.93 8.92
C GLY A 130 5.00 3.50 7.84
N GLN A 131 5.36 4.62 7.21
CA GLN A 131 4.73 5.04 5.95
C GLN A 131 5.11 4.06 4.84
N PHE A 132 4.20 3.89 3.87
CA PHE A 132 4.45 3.09 2.67
C PHE A 132 4.81 4.03 1.51
N GLN A 133 5.88 3.70 0.81
CA GLN A 133 6.35 4.42 -0.36
C GLN A 133 6.23 3.54 -1.60
N ALA A 134 5.81 4.17 -2.70
CA ALA A 134 5.75 3.57 -4.01
C ALA A 134 6.34 4.52 -5.04
N ARG A 135 7.40 4.07 -5.70
CA ARG A 135 7.97 4.77 -6.85
C ARG A 135 7.33 4.27 -8.12
N ILE A 136 6.83 5.20 -8.92
CA ILE A 136 6.02 4.92 -10.09
C ILE A 136 6.55 5.70 -11.27
N LYS A 137 6.52 5.08 -12.44
CA LYS A 137 6.60 5.81 -13.70
C LYS A 137 5.19 5.99 -14.23
N GLU A 138 4.76 7.21 -14.43
CA GLU A 138 3.45 7.51 -15.01
C GLU A 138 3.58 8.30 -16.31
N ARG A 139 2.60 8.18 -17.17
CA ARG A 139 2.41 9.04 -18.32
C ARG A 139 0.93 9.18 -18.58
N ASN A 140 0.53 10.32 -19.12
CA ASN A 140 -0.87 10.61 -19.38
C ASN A 140 -1.09 11.06 -20.83
N CYS A 141 -2.31 10.87 -21.30
CA CYS A 141 -2.74 11.30 -22.62
C CYS A 141 -4.28 11.43 -22.68
N SER A 142 -4.81 11.95 -23.78
CA SER A 142 -6.26 11.98 -24.01
C SER A 142 -6.86 10.58 -24.01
N VAL A 143 -8.07 10.45 -23.45
CA VAL A 143 -8.83 9.18 -23.40
C VAL A 143 -9.17 8.59 -24.77
N GLU A 144 -9.22 9.44 -25.81
CA GLU A 144 -9.45 9.03 -27.20
C GLU A 144 -8.28 8.21 -27.76
N LYS A 145 -7.07 8.38 -27.22
CA LYS A 145 -5.91 7.57 -27.60
C LYS A 145 -6.03 6.17 -27.00
N LYS A 146 -5.70 5.16 -27.80
CA LYS A 146 -5.64 3.75 -27.35
C LYS A 146 -4.52 3.49 -26.34
N SER A 147 -3.44 4.27 -26.41
CA SER A 147 -2.29 4.18 -25.50
C SER A 147 -1.56 5.51 -25.39
N CYS A 148 -0.82 5.71 -24.31
CA CYS A 148 0.00 6.89 -24.08
C CYS A 148 1.47 6.71 -24.52
N LYS A 149 1.73 5.85 -25.51
CA LYS A 149 3.10 5.50 -25.98
C LYS A 149 3.96 6.69 -26.38
N ASP A 150 3.35 7.74 -26.92
CA ASP A 150 4.05 8.95 -27.37
C ASP A 150 4.30 9.97 -26.24
N ALA A 151 3.72 9.75 -25.06
CA ALA A 151 3.94 10.62 -23.90
C ALA A 151 5.20 10.18 -23.13
N PRO A 152 6.01 11.13 -22.64
CA PRO A 152 7.17 10.81 -21.82
C PRO A 152 6.73 10.19 -20.49
N TRP A 153 7.56 9.28 -19.96
CA TRP A 153 7.41 8.80 -18.59
C TRP A 153 7.88 9.88 -17.60
N LEU A 154 7.10 10.08 -16.55
CA LEU A 154 7.40 10.90 -15.40
C LEU A 154 7.66 9.97 -14.22
N ASP A 155 8.77 10.17 -13.52
CA ASP A 155 9.05 9.52 -12.24
C ASP A 155 8.29 10.28 -11.14
N VAL A 156 7.40 9.58 -10.44
CA VAL A 156 6.59 10.10 -9.34
C VAL A 156 6.75 9.17 -8.15
N GLU A 157 6.89 9.76 -6.96
CA GLU A 157 6.92 9.03 -5.71
C GLU A 157 5.66 9.34 -4.91
N TYR A 158 4.96 8.27 -4.51
CA TYR A 158 3.80 8.35 -3.64
C TYR A 158 4.17 7.83 -2.26
N THR A 159 3.84 8.62 -1.24
CA THR A 159 3.90 8.19 0.16
C THR A 159 2.48 8.14 0.69
N VAL A 160 2.08 7.01 1.28
CA VAL A 160 0.77 6.83 1.91
C VAL A 160 0.92 6.41 3.38
N SER A 161 0.03 6.95 4.23
CA SER A 161 0.00 6.71 5.67
C SER A 161 -1.36 6.22 6.09
N ASN A 162 -1.43 5.10 6.80
CA ASN A 162 -2.69 4.58 7.31
C ASN A 162 -2.97 5.14 8.72
N HIS A 163 -4.11 5.82 8.89
CA HIS A 163 -4.58 6.35 10.17
C HIS A 163 -5.78 5.55 10.72
N GLY A 164 -5.95 4.30 10.27
CA GLY A 164 -7.05 3.41 10.64
C GLY A 164 -8.35 3.73 9.91
N ALA A 165 -8.89 4.94 10.10
CA ALA A 165 -10.16 5.36 9.49
C ALA A 165 -10.02 5.90 8.06
N TYR A 166 -8.82 6.38 7.69
CA TYR A 166 -8.51 6.97 6.39
C TYR A 166 -7.02 6.82 6.06
N TRP A 167 -6.70 7.10 4.80
CA TRP A 167 -5.32 7.20 4.34
C TRP A 167 -4.96 8.66 4.06
N ASP A 168 -3.82 9.10 4.57
CA ASP A 168 -3.20 10.37 4.19
C ASP A 168 -2.11 10.12 3.14
N TRP A 169 -1.81 11.12 2.31
CA TRP A 169 -0.87 10.94 1.21
C TRP A 169 -0.08 12.20 0.87
N ALA A 170 1.12 11.96 0.34
CA ALA A 170 1.95 12.97 -0.31
C ALA A 170 2.40 12.43 -1.67
N ALA A 171 2.49 13.30 -2.65
CA ALA A 171 3.02 12.99 -3.98
C ALA A 171 4.04 14.06 -4.35
N ASP A 172 5.28 13.64 -4.55
CA ASP A 172 6.35 14.55 -4.95
C ASP A 172 6.65 14.37 -6.45
N GLY A 173 6.39 15.43 -7.20
CA GLY A 173 6.74 15.52 -8.61
C GLY A 173 8.16 16.04 -8.76
N ILE A 174 9.09 15.16 -9.18
CA ILE A 174 10.50 15.43 -9.48
C ILE A 174 11.38 15.65 -8.23
N PHE A 175 11.97 14.56 -7.72
CA PHE A 175 13.06 14.60 -6.72
C PHE A 175 14.27 13.76 -7.17
N ASP A 176 15.49 14.29 -6.99
CA ASP A 176 16.78 13.64 -7.31
C ASP A 176 17.13 12.57 -6.25
N PRO A 177 17.23 11.28 -6.61
CA PRO A 177 17.27 10.13 -5.69
C PRO A 177 18.65 9.82 -5.05
N ARG A 178 19.51 10.80 -4.76
CA ARG A 178 20.80 10.51 -4.09
C ARG A 178 20.71 10.20 -2.58
N ASN A 179 19.51 10.15 -2.01
CA ASN A 179 19.28 9.83 -0.60
C ASN A 179 18.16 8.78 -0.49
N TRP A 180 18.53 7.54 -0.19
CA TRP A 180 17.60 6.41 -0.03
C TRP A 180 17.59 5.90 1.40
N PHE A 181 16.41 5.46 1.82
CA PHE A 181 16.10 4.87 3.12
C PHE A 181 14.99 3.79 3.03
N VAL A 182 15.06 2.90 2.03
CA VAL A 182 14.14 1.76 1.88
C VAL A 182 14.96 0.48 1.77
N LYS A 183 14.79 -0.43 2.73
CA LYS A 183 15.44 -1.75 2.75
C LYS A 183 14.65 -2.71 1.85
N GLU A 184 15.36 -3.38 0.94
CA GLU A 184 14.82 -4.49 0.12
C GLU A 184 14.53 -5.73 0.96
#